data_AF-A0A9W2ZMW4-F1
#
_entry.id   AF-A0A9W2ZMW4-F1
#
_cell.length_a   1.000
_cell.length_b   1.000
_cell.length_c   1.000
_cell.angle_alpha   90.00
_cell.angle_beta   90.00
_cell.angle_gamma   90.00
#
_symmetry.space_group_name_H-M   'P 1'
#
loop_
_entity.id
_entity.type
_entity.pdbx_description
1 polymer ?
#
loop_
_entity_poly.entity_id
_entity_poly.type
_entity_poly.pdbx_seq_one_letter_code
_entity_poly.pdbx_strand_id
1 'polypeptide(L)'
;MVVSKGGGSGGRGGKKSHKGQRRHFTDEDELREQAQKAEKEKAWRRQQGIESDEEEEEEAKDGATGEAGAKNRDMPPSESSESESESEDEEGKPKGVSHLIDIENPNRAAGKSSKKVTELGETGGSNLSRREREELEKIEARRRYQALHLAGKTEEAQSDLARLAIIRKQREEAAKKKEEEKKSKEAAKEVANKTKGKS
;
A
#
# COMPACT_ATOMS: atom_id res chain seq x y z
N MET A 1 -44.62 50.26 -14.01
CA MET A 1 -44.94 48.82 -14.25
C MET A 1 -44.04 48.38 -15.39
N VAL A 2 -43.15 47.39 -15.33
CA VAL A 2 -43.08 46.10 -14.61
C VAL A 2 -41.62 45.62 -14.79
N VAL A 3 -40.85 45.53 -13.70
CA VAL A 3 -40.35 44.30 -13.06
C VAL A 3 -38.86 44.05 -13.30
N SER A 4 -38.13 44.26 -12.20
CA SER A 4 -36.82 43.70 -11.89
C SER A 4 -36.83 42.18 -12.04
N LYS A 5 -35.87 41.61 -12.77
CA LYS A 5 -35.55 40.19 -12.68
C LYS A 5 -34.06 40.04 -12.44
N GLY A 6 -33.69 40.21 -11.17
CA GLY A 6 -32.46 39.61 -10.66
C GLY A 6 -32.50 38.11 -10.91
N GLY A 7 -31.53 37.61 -11.67
CA GLY A 7 -31.25 36.20 -11.88
C GLY A 7 -29.81 35.92 -11.48
N GLY A 8 -29.52 36.15 -10.20
CA GLY A 8 -28.24 35.75 -9.61
C GLY A 8 -28.11 34.22 -9.57
N SER A 9 -26.86 33.79 -9.58
CA SER A 9 -26.35 32.43 -9.43
C SER A 9 -26.43 31.54 -10.67
N GLY A 10 -25.38 31.64 -11.50
CA GLY A 10 -24.79 30.43 -12.04
C GLY A 10 -24.57 29.47 -10.87
N GLY A 11 -25.31 28.36 -10.88
CA GLY A 11 -25.31 27.36 -9.83
C GLY A 11 -23.89 26.85 -9.59
N ARG A 12 -23.27 27.36 -8.52
CA ARG A 12 -22.02 26.86 -7.97
C ARG A 12 -22.24 25.39 -7.60
N GLY A 13 -21.31 24.55 -8.02
CA GLY A 13 -21.38 23.09 -7.98
C GLY A 13 -22.10 22.53 -6.76
N GLY A 14 -23.16 21.77 -7.02
CA GLY A 14 -23.85 21.01 -6.00
C GLY A 14 -22.86 20.14 -5.23
N LYS A 15 -22.96 20.17 -3.90
CA LYS A 15 -22.12 19.34 -3.02
C LYS A 15 -22.28 17.88 -3.45
N LYS A 16 -21.17 17.26 -3.87
CA LYS A 16 -21.15 15.84 -4.24
C LYS A 16 -21.56 15.03 -3.01
N SER A 17 -22.74 14.43 -3.04
CA SER A 17 -23.20 13.55 -1.97
C SER A 17 -22.40 12.26 -2.04
N HIS A 18 -21.53 12.01 -1.06
CA HIS A 18 -20.77 10.76 -0.96
C HIS A 18 -21.62 9.58 -0.43
N LYS A 19 -22.89 9.82 -0.06
CA LYS A 19 -23.79 8.79 0.44
C LYS A 19 -24.21 7.87 -0.73
N GLY A 20 -23.79 6.61 -0.67
CA GLY A 20 -24.09 5.60 -1.70
C GLY A 20 -23.02 5.44 -2.78
N GLN A 21 -21.90 6.18 -2.71
CA GLN A 21 -20.77 5.97 -3.61
C GLN A 21 -20.00 4.71 -3.18
N ARG A 22 -19.57 3.90 -4.16
CA ARG A 22 -18.80 2.67 -3.93
C ARG A 22 -17.49 3.01 -3.20
N ARG A 23 -17.28 2.45 -2.00
CA ARG A 23 -16.04 2.67 -1.26
C ARG A 23 -14.88 2.12 -2.07
N HIS A 24 -14.01 3.00 -2.55
CA HIS A 24 -12.72 2.62 -3.11
C HIS A 24 -11.74 2.50 -1.95
N PHE A 25 -11.16 1.32 -1.79
CA PHE A 25 -9.98 1.12 -0.97
C PHE A 25 -8.79 1.28 -1.92
N THR A 26 -7.86 2.16 -1.58
CA THR A 26 -6.60 2.27 -2.31
C THR A 26 -5.78 1.03 -2.02
N ASP A 27 -5.31 0.35 -3.06
CA ASP A 27 -4.46 -0.82 -2.92
C ASP A 27 -3.06 -0.42 -2.43
N GLU A 28 -2.35 -1.34 -1.75
CA GLU A 28 -1.03 -1.04 -1.17
C GLU A 28 -0.01 -0.59 -2.23
N ASP A 29 -0.13 -1.11 -3.46
CA ASP A 29 0.71 -0.71 -4.58
C ASP A 29 0.35 0.69 -5.10
N GLU A 30 -0.93 1.08 -5.11
CA GLU A 30 -1.34 2.46 -5.46
C GLU A 30 -0.83 3.47 -4.43
N LEU A 31 -0.80 3.10 -3.15
CA LEU A 31 -0.27 3.95 -2.09
C LEU A 31 1.25 4.18 -2.26
N ARG A 32 1.99 3.15 -2.64
CA ARG A 32 3.44 3.25 -2.95
C ARG A 32 3.68 4.10 -4.19
N GLU A 33 2.87 3.94 -5.23
CA GLU A 33 2.99 4.76 -6.45
C GLU A 33 2.69 6.24 -6.17
N GLN A 34 1.70 6.53 -5.34
CA GLN A 34 1.43 7.90 -4.90
C GLN A 34 2.60 8.48 -4.11
N ALA A 35 3.19 7.71 -3.18
CA ALA A 35 4.36 8.14 -2.42
C ALA A 35 5.57 8.41 -3.34
N GLN A 36 5.85 7.52 -4.29
CA GLN A 36 6.93 7.73 -5.26
C GLN A 36 6.68 8.92 -6.18
N LYS A 37 5.42 9.16 -6.57
CA LYS A 37 5.06 10.31 -7.39
C LYS A 37 5.24 11.62 -6.63
N ALA A 38 4.82 11.65 -5.35
CA ALA A 38 5.05 12.79 -4.46
C ALA A 38 6.54 13.05 -4.24
N GLU A 39 7.36 12.01 -4.05
CA GLU A 39 8.81 12.15 -3.90
C GLU A 39 9.47 12.68 -5.17
N LYS A 40 9.06 12.18 -6.35
CA LYS A 40 9.54 12.68 -7.66
C LYS A 40 9.14 14.12 -7.90
N GLU A 41 7.93 14.51 -7.53
CA GLU A 41 7.44 15.88 -7.64
C GLU A 41 8.21 16.82 -6.69
N LYS A 42 8.45 16.38 -5.46
CA LYS A 42 9.26 17.09 -4.47
C LYS A 42 10.70 17.26 -4.95
N ALA A 43 11.30 16.22 -5.52
CA ALA A 43 12.63 16.29 -6.12
C ALA A 43 12.67 17.22 -7.35
N TRP A 44 11.62 17.21 -8.19
CA TRP A 44 11.49 18.14 -9.31
C TRP A 44 11.38 19.59 -8.84
N ARG A 45 10.57 19.88 -7.80
CA ARG A 45 10.47 21.22 -7.20
C ARG A 45 11.79 21.69 -6.58
N ARG A 46 12.53 20.80 -5.90
CA ARG A 46 13.88 21.08 -5.38
C ARG A 46 14.87 21.43 -6.50
N GLN A 47 14.85 20.69 -7.60
CA GLN A 47 15.69 21.01 -8.76
C GLN A 47 15.31 22.32 -9.45
N GLN A 48 14.03 22.70 -9.41
CA GLN A 48 13.53 23.97 -9.93
C GLN A 48 13.70 25.14 -8.95
N GLY A 49 14.24 24.90 -7.75
CA GLY A 49 14.45 25.95 -6.74
C GLY A 49 13.15 26.51 -6.14
N ILE A 50 12.04 25.79 -6.25
CA ILE A 50 10.74 26.18 -5.70
C ILE A 50 10.60 25.48 -4.34
N GLU A 51 11.35 25.95 -3.34
CA GLU A 51 11.14 25.57 -1.94
C GLU A 51 9.84 26.21 -1.45
N SER A 52 8.78 25.41 -1.34
CA SER A 52 7.54 25.80 -0.68
C SER A 52 7.62 25.32 0.75
N ASP A 53 7.71 26.29 1.66
CA ASP A 53 7.66 26.18 3.11
C ASP A 53 6.25 25.71 3.55
N GLU A 54 5.93 24.44 3.25
CA GLU A 54 4.64 23.81 3.61
C GLU A 54 4.91 22.35 4.03
N GLU A 55 6.05 22.13 4.69
CA GLU A 55 6.48 20.83 5.24
C GLU A 55 6.33 20.74 6.78
N GLU A 56 5.68 21.72 7.44
CA GLU A 56 5.59 21.80 8.90
C GLU A 56 4.17 21.67 9.50
N GLU A 57 3.15 21.21 8.75
CA GLU A 57 1.77 21.12 9.29
C GLU A 57 1.19 19.69 9.45
N GLU A 58 1.82 18.65 8.89
CA GLU A 58 1.27 17.27 8.91
C GLU A 58 1.86 16.36 10.01
N GLU A 59 2.79 16.85 10.86
CA GLU A 59 3.42 16.07 11.95
C GLU A 59 2.88 16.43 13.35
N ALA A 60 1.83 17.26 13.47
CA ALA A 60 1.36 17.81 14.75
C ALA A 60 -0.05 17.33 15.21
N LYS A 61 -0.59 16.24 14.66
CA LYS A 61 -1.98 15.82 14.95
C LYS A 61 -2.23 14.39 15.47
N ASP A 62 -1.21 13.66 15.90
CA ASP A 62 -1.40 12.27 16.39
C ASP A 62 -1.35 12.10 17.93
N GLY A 63 -1.67 13.15 18.71
CA GLY A 63 -1.55 13.08 20.17
C GLY A 63 -2.61 13.84 20.97
N ALA A 64 -3.84 13.31 21.07
CA ALA A 64 -4.82 13.48 22.17
C ALA A 64 -6.21 12.99 21.72
N THR A 65 -6.79 11.88 22.20
CA THR A 65 -7.58 11.80 23.45
C THR A 65 -8.25 10.42 23.52
N GLY A 66 -8.35 9.86 24.72
CA GLY A 66 -8.88 8.53 24.99
C GLY A 66 -10.40 8.44 25.23
N GLU A 67 -10.86 7.20 25.18
CA GLU A 67 -11.92 6.54 25.98
C GLU A 67 -13.25 7.27 26.23
N ALA A 68 -14.35 6.77 25.62
CA ALA A 68 -15.67 6.68 26.25
C ALA A 68 -16.65 5.77 25.48
N GLY A 69 -17.23 4.78 26.18
CA GLY A 69 -18.68 4.54 26.13
C GLY A 69 -19.25 3.54 25.12
N ALA A 70 -19.38 2.28 25.57
CA ALA A 70 -20.26 1.26 25.00
C ALA A 70 -21.73 1.68 24.92
N LYS A 71 -22.47 1.28 23.85
CA LYS A 71 -23.87 0.75 23.88
C LYS A 71 -24.22 0.03 22.55
N ASN A 72 -24.58 -1.25 22.64
CA ASN A 72 -25.74 -1.95 22.04
C ASN A 72 -25.99 -1.82 20.50
N ARG A 73 -26.42 -2.81 19.72
CA ARG A 73 -27.05 -4.13 19.93
C ARG A 73 -27.37 -4.73 18.54
N ASP A 74 -27.38 -6.06 18.45
CA ASP A 74 -28.28 -6.90 17.63
C ASP A 74 -28.31 -6.75 16.08
N MET A 75 -27.68 -7.70 15.35
CA MET A 75 -28.34 -8.51 14.30
C MET A 75 -27.41 -9.64 13.76
N PRO A 76 -27.99 -10.80 13.36
CA PRO A 76 -27.36 -12.14 13.34
C PRO A 76 -26.56 -12.45 12.05
N PRO A 77 -25.77 -13.55 12.04
CA PRO A 77 -25.06 -14.02 10.85
C PRO A 77 -26.05 -14.71 9.90
N SER A 78 -26.05 -14.33 8.62
CA SER A 78 -26.80 -15.08 7.60
C SER A 78 -25.88 -15.56 6.49
N GLU A 79 -25.85 -16.89 6.47
CA GLU A 79 -25.40 -17.85 5.48
C GLU A 79 -25.14 -17.37 4.04
N SER A 80 -23.95 -17.78 3.58
CA SER A 80 -23.66 -18.29 2.25
C SER A 80 -24.90 -18.76 1.47
N SER A 81 -25.21 -18.06 0.38
CA SER A 81 -25.97 -18.61 -0.73
C SER A 81 -25.12 -18.46 -1.99
N GLU A 82 -24.64 -19.61 -2.45
CA GLU A 82 -24.23 -19.92 -3.82
C GLU A 82 -24.96 -19.09 -4.88
N SER A 83 -24.18 -18.54 -5.81
CA SER A 83 -24.68 -18.23 -7.15
C SER A 83 -23.53 -18.41 -8.13
N GLU A 84 -23.51 -19.60 -8.71
CA GLU A 84 -22.94 -19.95 -10.01
C GLU A 84 -22.91 -18.75 -10.96
N SER A 85 -21.70 -18.36 -11.38
CA SER A 85 -21.52 -17.44 -12.50
C SER A 85 -21.14 -18.27 -13.71
N GLU A 86 -22.18 -18.75 -14.41
CA GLU A 86 -22.11 -19.30 -15.76
C GLU A 86 -21.49 -18.22 -16.68
N SER A 87 -20.25 -18.45 -17.09
CA SER A 87 -19.53 -17.57 -18.02
C SER A 87 -19.99 -17.90 -19.43
N GLU A 88 -21.00 -17.17 -19.91
CA GLU A 88 -21.48 -17.24 -21.29
C GLU A 88 -20.41 -16.66 -22.23
N ASP A 89 -19.72 -17.56 -22.93
CA ASP A 89 -18.84 -17.30 -24.07
C ASP A 89 -19.72 -16.86 -25.25
N GLU A 90 -20.07 -15.58 -25.33
CA GLU A 90 -20.65 -15.00 -26.55
C GLU A 90 -19.51 -14.50 -27.44
N GLU A 91 -19.05 -15.40 -28.31
CA GLU A 91 -18.44 -15.06 -29.59
C GLU A 91 -19.34 -14.03 -30.29
N GLY A 92 -18.93 -12.76 -30.24
CA GLY A 92 -19.73 -11.64 -30.66
C GLY A 92 -20.24 -11.77 -32.09
N LYS A 93 -21.57 -11.92 -32.23
CA LYS A 93 -22.25 -11.96 -33.53
C LYS A 93 -21.84 -10.73 -34.37
N PRO A 94 -21.44 -10.94 -35.63
CA PRO A 94 -21.00 -9.86 -36.49
C PRO A 94 -22.13 -8.86 -36.73
N LYS A 95 -21.80 -7.57 -36.60
CA LYS A 95 -22.77 -6.49 -36.81
C LYS A 95 -22.92 -6.25 -38.32
N GLY A 96 -24.13 -6.40 -38.84
CA GLY A 96 -24.49 -6.06 -40.23
C GLY A 96 -23.80 -6.92 -41.30
N VAL A 97 -23.51 -6.31 -42.46
CA VAL A 97 -22.95 -6.98 -43.66
C VAL A 97 -21.45 -7.29 -43.53
N SER A 98 -20.85 -7.07 -42.36
CA SER A 98 -19.41 -7.27 -42.11
C SER A 98 -18.92 -8.72 -42.30
N HIS A 99 -19.82 -9.70 -42.31
CA HIS A 99 -19.53 -11.10 -42.65
C HIS A 99 -19.62 -11.43 -44.14
N LEU A 100 -20.22 -10.56 -44.95
CA LEU A 100 -20.44 -10.79 -46.39
C LEU A 100 -19.37 -10.15 -47.26
N ILE A 101 -18.55 -9.26 -46.70
CA ILE A 101 -17.50 -8.52 -47.41
C ILE A 101 -16.15 -8.97 -46.86
N ASP A 102 -15.32 -9.55 -47.73
CA ASP A 102 -13.97 -9.95 -47.39
C ASP A 102 -13.07 -8.72 -47.22
N ILE A 103 -12.57 -8.51 -45.99
CA ILE A 103 -11.69 -7.39 -45.66
C ILE A 103 -10.23 -7.83 -45.84
N GLU A 104 -9.71 -7.67 -47.06
CA GLU A 104 -8.28 -7.85 -47.39
C GLU A 104 -7.47 -6.59 -47.03
N ASN A 105 -7.32 -6.33 -45.73
CA ASN A 105 -6.42 -5.27 -45.26
C ASN A 105 -5.10 -5.90 -44.81
N PRO A 106 -3.96 -5.62 -45.48
CA PRO A 106 -2.66 -6.22 -45.14
C PRO A 106 -2.14 -5.82 -43.76
N ASN A 107 -2.64 -4.72 -43.18
CA ASN A 107 -2.33 -4.31 -41.79
C ASN A 107 -3.38 -4.81 -40.78
N ARG A 108 -4.47 -5.44 -41.23
CA ARG A 108 -5.45 -6.06 -40.34
C ARG A 108 -4.87 -7.41 -39.95
N ALA A 109 -4.24 -7.45 -38.78
CA ALA A 109 -3.75 -8.68 -38.18
C ALA A 109 -4.88 -9.72 -38.14
N ALA A 110 -4.91 -10.61 -39.13
CA ALA A 110 -5.86 -11.70 -39.20
C ALA A 110 -5.55 -12.64 -38.04
N GLY A 111 -6.44 -12.68 -37.04
CA GLY A 111 -6.38 -13.63 -35.93
C GLY A 111 -5.11 -13.52 -35.07
N LYS A 112 -5.25 -13.01 -33.85
CA LYS A 112 -4.28 -13.28 -32.78
C LYS A 112 -4.36 -14.78 -32.48
N SER A 113 -3.69 -15.59 -33.28
CA SER A 113 -3.44 -16.99 -32.96
C SER A 113 -2.50 -16.98 -31.75
N SER A 114 -3.03 -17.44 -30.62
CA SER A 114 -2.31 -17.63 -29.38
C SER A 114 -1.25 -18.71 -29.57
N LYS A 115 -0.08 -18.31 -30.09
CA LYS A 115 1.11 -19.15 -30.08
C LYS A 115 1.44 -19.47 -28.62
N LYS A 116 1.42 -20.76 -28.29
CA LYS A 116 1.62 -21.25 -26.92
C LYS A 116 3.06 -20.97 -26.50
N VAL A 117 3.21 -20.43 -25.29
CA VAL A 117 4.50 -20.00 -24.70
C VAL A 117 5.57 -21.11 -24.74
N THR A 118 5.16 -22.38 -24.76
CA THR A 118 6.04 -23.54 -24.80
C THR A 118 6.81 -23.70 -26.11
N GLU A 119 6.30 -23.21 -27.24
CA GLU A 119 6.92 -23.37 -28.57
C GLU A 119 8.00 -22.28 -28.85
N LEU A 120 8.03 -21.20 -28.05
CA LEU A 120 9.04 -20.14 -28.17
C LEU A 120 10.39 -20.51 -27.51
N GLY A 121 10.46 -21.60 -26.73
CA GLY A 121 11.65 -21.98 -25.97
C GLY A 121 12.64 -22.90 -26.69
N GLU A 122 12.21 -23.61 -27.74
CA GLU A 122 13.00 -24.69 -28.37
C GLU A 122 13.79 -24.25 -29.62
N THR A 123 13.49 -23.09 -30.20
CA THR A 123 14.24 -22.55 -31.34
C THR A 123 15.27 -21.52 -30.86
N GLY A 124 16.47 -22.02 -30.54
CA GLY A 124 17.76 -21.34 -30.71
C GLY A 124 17.82 -19.87 -30.25
N GLY A 125 18.42 -19.68 -29.08
CA GLY A 125 18.72 -18.39 -28.45
C GLY A 125 18.83 -17.22 -29.41
N SER A 126 17.76 -16.41 -29.46
CA SER A 126 17.90 -15.02 -29.83
C SER A 126 18.92 -14.46 -28.86
N ASN A 127 20.11 -14.12 -29.37
CA ASN A 127 21.06 -13.35 -28.61
C ASN A 127 20.32 -12.06 -28.26
N LEU A 128 19.76 -11.99 -27.04
CA LEU A 128 19.17 -10.79 -26.47
C LEU A 128 20.07 -9.64 -26.90
N SER A 129 19.46 -8.67 -27.57
CA SER A 129 20.21 -7.53 -28.10
C SER A 129 21.09 -7.00 -26.97
N ARG A 130 22.30 -6.52 -27.27
CA ARG A 130 23.24 -6.02 -26.25
C ARG A 130 22.55 -5.15 -25.19
N ARG A 131 21.59 -4.35 -25.66
CA ARG A 131 20.69 -3.53 -24.87
C ARG A 131 19.79 -4.33 -23.90
N GLU A 132 19.15 -5.39 -24.37
CA GLU A 132 18.27 -6.25 -23.56
C GLU A 132 19.06 -7.02 -22.49
N ARG A 133 20.31 -7.42 -22.78
CA ARG A 133 21.19 -8.06 -21.78
C ARG A 133 21.54 -7.10 -20.65
N GLU A 134 21.94 -5.88 -20.99
CA GLU A 134 22.27 -4.84 -20.00
C GLU A 134 21.03 -4.41 -19.19
N GLU A 135 19.85 -4.36 -19.83
CA GLU A 135 18.59 -4.06 -19.14
C GLU A 135 18.18 -5.18 -18.16
N LEU A 136 18.33 -6.45 -18.54
CA LEU A 136 18.09 -7.59 -17.65
C LEU A 136 19.09 -7.64 -16.49
N GLU A 137 20.38 -7.43 -16.77
CA GLU A 137 21.40 -7.38 -15.72
C GLU A 137 21.13 -6.24 -14.72
N LYS A 138 20.66 -5.08 -15.20
CA LYS A 138 20.25 -3.97 -14.33
C LYS A 138 19.01 -4.31 -13.50
N ILE A 139 18.07 -5.09 -14.04
CA ILE A 139 16.92 -5.60 -13.28
C ILE A 139 17.38 -6.61 -12.22
N GLU A 140 18.23 -7.56 -12.60
CA GLU A 140 18.78 -8.58 -11.70
C GLU A 140 19.63 -7.97 -10.59
N ALA A 141 20.47 -6.98 -10.90
CA ALA A 141 21.29 -6.27 -9.93
C ALA A 141 20.41 -5.54 -8.90
N ARG A 142 19.34 -4.86 -9.35
CA ARG A 142 18.36 -4.23 -8.45
C ARG A 142 17.65 -5.27 -7.58
N ARG A 143 17.21 -6.37 -8.17
CA ARG A 143 16.57 -7.47 -7.43
C ARG A 143 17.52 -8.07 -6.39
N ARG A 144 18.78 -8.25 -6.74
CA ARG A 144 19.82 -8.76 -5.84
C ARG A 144 20.10 -7.77 -4.70
N TYR A 145 20.19 -6.48 -5.01
CA TYR A 145 20.33 -5.44 -3.99
C TYR A 145 19.15 -5.46 -3.01
N GLN A 146 17.92 -5.47 -3.52
CA GLN A 146 16.71 -5.58 -2.70
C GLN A 146 16.70 -6.86 -1.86
N ALA A 147 17.07 -8.00 -2.44
CA ALA A 147 17.16 -9.26 -1.71
C ALA A 147 18.21 -9.22 -0.60
N LEU A 148 19.37 -8.61 -0.84
CA LEU A 148 20.40 -8.43 0.19
C LEU A 148 19.98 -7.44 1.28
N HIS A 149 19.27 -6.38 0.91
CA HIS A 149 18.74 -5.39 1.85
C HIS A 149 17.67 -6.02 2.76
N LEU A 150 16.73 -6.76 2.18
CA LEU A 150 15.74 -7.54 2.94
C LEU A 150 16.39 -8.60 3.82
N ALA A 151 17.47 -9.23 3.36
CA ALA A 151 18.26 -10.17 4.15
C ALA A 151 19.09 -9.50 5.26
N GLY A 152 19.09 -8.18 5.36
CA GLY A 152 19.88 -7.45 6.36
C GLY A 152 21.39 -7.46 6.10
N LYS A 153 21.81 -7.68 4.85
CA LYS A 153 23.23 -7.80 4.48
C LYS A 153 23.84 -6.50 3.94
N THR A 154 23.01 -5.53 3.55
CA THR A 154 23.48 -4.18 3.21
C THR A 154 23.88 -3.42 4.47
N GLU A 155 24.84 -2.51 4.37
CA GLU A 155 25.30 -1.69 5.50
C GLU A 155 24.15 -0.90 6.14
N GLU A 156 23.25 -0.36 5.31
CA GLU A 156 22.02 0.32 5.74
C GLU A 156 21.16 -0.59 6.63
N ALA A 157 20.78 -1.79 6.14
CA ALA A 157 19.93 -2.69 6.89
C ALA A 157 20.63 -3.26 8.13
N GLN A 158 21.96 -3.46 8.08
CA GLN A 158 22.74 -3.84 9.25
C GLN A 158 22.72 -2.74 10.32
N SER A 159 22.84 -1.47 9.92
CA SER A 159 22.81 -0.34 10.84
C SER A 159 21.44 -0.21 11.53
N ASP A 160 20.35 -0.42 10.78
CA ASP A 160 19.00 -0.43 11.33
C ASP A 160 18.78 -1.60 12.28
N LEU A 161 19.23 -2.80 11.92
CA LEU A 161 19.21 -3.96 12.82
C LEU A 161 20.03 -3.72 14.09
N ALA A 162 21.21 -3.11 13.97
CA ALA A 162 22.05 -2.75 15.12
C ALA A 162 21.35 -1.72 16.02
N ARG A 163 20.72 -0.70 15.44
CA ARG A 163 19.92 0.29 16.17
C ARG A 163 18.77 -0.38 16.93
N LEU A 164 18.02 -1.27 16.27
CA LEU A 164 16.96 -2.05 16.91
C LEU A 164 17.49 -2.97 18.02
N ALA A 165 18.66 -3.58 17.83
CA ALA A 165 19.30 -4.41 18.85
C ALA A 165 19.68 -3.61 20.10
N ILE A 166 20.18 -2.37 19.96
CA ILE A 166 20.46 -1.48 21.08
C ILE A 166 19.18 -1.20 21.87
N ILE A 167 18.07 -0.88 21.19
CA ILE A 167 16.78 -0.62 21.84
C ILE A 167 16.28 -1.87 22.57
N ARG A 168 16.39 -3.05 21.95
CA ARG A 168 16.02 -4.31 22.61
C ARG A 168 16.84 -4.53 23.89
N LYS A 169 18.16 -4.35 23.84
CA LYS A 169 19.04 -4.46 25.02
C LYS A 169 18.65 -3.48 26.12
N GLN A 170 18.41 -2.22 25.78
CA GLN A 170 17.97 -1.22 26.76
C GLN A 170 16.63 -1.57 27.41
N ARG A 171 15.68 -2.12 26.64
CA ARG A 171 14.38 -2.58 27.17
C ARG A 171 14.54 -3.78 28.08
N GLU A 172 15.35 -4.75 27.69
CA GLU A 172 15.65 -5.94 28.52
C GLU A 172 16.38 -5.57 29.81
N GLU A 173 17.38 -4.69 29.75
CA GLU A 173 18.09 -4.19 30.92
C GLU A 173 17.17 -3.40 31.86
N ALA A 174 16.30 -2.54 31.32
CA ALA A 174 15.32 -1.82 32.11
C ALA A 174 14.28 -2.76 32.75
N ALA A 175 13.85 -3.82 32.04
CA ALA A 175 12.95 -4.83 32.57
C ALA A 175 13.62 -5.63 33.71
N LYS A 176 14.86 -6.10 33.50
CA LYS A 176 15.67 -6.78 34.52
C LYS A 176 15.88 -5.91 35.75
N LYS A 177 16.28 -4.65 35.57
CA LYS A 177 16.44 -3.68 36.68
C LYS A 177 15.13 -3.48 37.45
N LYS A 178 14.00 -3.35 36.76
CA LYS A 178 12.68 -3.25 37.41
C LYS A 178 12.31 -4.51 38.19
N GLU A 179 12.63 -5.70 37.68
CA GLU A 179 12.39 -6.96 38.38
C GLU A 179 13.27 -7.12 39.63
N GLU A 180 14.55 -6.74 39.55
CA GLU A 180 15.46 -6.74 40.70
C GLU A 180 15.04 -5.75 41.78
N GLU A 181 14.61 -4.54 41.38
CA GLU A 181 14.04 -3.56 42.32
C GLU A 181 12.74 -4.05 42.95
N LYS A 182 11.88 -4.77 42.20
CA LYS A 182 10.67 -5.37 42.77
C LYS A 182 11.01 -6.47 43.76
N LYS A 183 11.90 -7.41 43.40
CA LYS A 183 12.33 -8.51 44.27
C LYS A 183 13.00 -8.01 45.57
N SER A 184 13.85 -6.98 45.49
CA SER A 184 14.46 -6.37 46.68
C SER A 184 13.44 -5.65 47.56
N LYS A 185 12.47 -4.93 46.97
CA LYS A 185 11.36 -4.31 47.71
C LYS A 185 10.45 -5.35 48.35
N GLU A 186 10.17 -6.46 47.67
CA GLU A 186 9.37 -7.57 48.23
C GLU A 186 10.11 -8.28 49.36
N ALA A 187 11.40 -8.58 49.20
CA ALA A 187 12.22 -9.14 50.27
C ALA A 187 12.29 -8.19 51.48
N ALA A 188 12.47 -6.88 51.26
CA ALA A 188 12.45 -5.90 52.33
C ALA A 188 11.08 -5.82 53.04
N LYS A 189 9.98 -5.89 52.29
CA LYS A 189 8.61 -5.95 52.85
C LYS A 189 8.36 -7.25 53.62
N GLU A 190 8.87 -8.38 53.14
CA GLU A 190 8.74 -9.69 53.81
C GLU A 190 9.52 -9.71 55.13
N VAL A 191 10.76 -9.20 55.14
CA VAL A 191 11.55 -9.05 56.37
C VAL A 191 10.85 -8.11 57.35
N ALA A 192 10.32 -6.97 56.88
CA ALA A 192 9.57 -6.03 57.72
C ALA A 192 8.27 -6.63 58.29
N ASN A 193 7.55 -7.46 57.51
CA ASN A 193 6.37 -8.16 58.02
C ASN A 193 6.73 -9.26 59.02
N LYS A 194 7.83 -9.99 58.80
CA LYS A 194 8.32 -11.02 59.74
C LYS A 194 8.79 -10.44 61.08
N THR A 195 9.44 -9.29 61.08
CA THR A 195 9.85 -8.61 62.33
C THR A 195 8.64 -8.08 63.12
N LYS A 196 7.63 -7.55 62.42
CA LYS A 196 6.41 -7.00 63.03
C LYS A 196 5.44 -8.06 63.58
N GLY A 197 5.49 -9.29 63.07
CA GLY A 197 4.71 -10.44 63.57
C GLY A 197 5.36 -11.21 64.72
N LYS A 198 6.60 -10.89 65.09
CA LYS A 198 7.38 -11.57 66.16
C LYS A 198 7.46 -10.77 67.47
N SER A 199 6.95 -9.54 67.48
CA SER A 199 6.83 -8.64 68.64
C SER A 199 5.46 -8.77 69.32
#